data_AF-A0A560E2I1-F1
#
_entry.id   AF-A0A560E2I1-F1
#
_cell.length_a   1.000
_cell.length_b   1.000
_cell.length_c   1.000
_cell.angle_alpha   90.00
_cell.angle_beta   90.00
_cell.angle_gamma   90.00
#
_symmetry.space_group_name_H-M   'P 1'
#
loop_
_entity.id
_entity.type
_entity.pdbx_description
1 polymer ?
#
loop_
_entity_poly.entity_id
_entity_poly.type
_entity_poly.pdbx_seq_one_letter_code
_entity_poly.pdbx_strand_id
1 'polypeptide(L)'
;MNVDSHDEGEWWRSAVIYEIALISFQDSNGDGKGDLAGLIARIDYLKWLGVDAVWLTPIYKSPFRDLGYDISDYRVIDPAFGCLDQFDELLKALHAEGIRLILDLVPNHTANDHKWFVESSSSPHRAKADWVHLGRCRRERRAAQQLDEPLWRQRLGMVRSAEAILLSLLPGRAARLELA
;
A
#
# COMPACT_ATOMS: atom_id res chain seq x y z
N MET A 1 -15.20 -34.64 -14.54
CA MET A 1 -16.60 -34.41 -14.11
C MET A 1 -16.87 -32.95 -14.37
N ASN A 2 -17.84 -32.67 -15.23
CA ASN A 2 -18.16 -31.34 -15.72
C ASN A 2 -19.09 -30.68 -14.70
N VAL A 3 -18.59 -29.69 -13.95
CA VAL A 3 -19.40 -28.87 -13.05
C VAL A 3 -19.65 -27.57 -13.80
N ASP A 4 -20.88 -27.44 -14.28
CA ASP A 4 -21.63 -26.25 -14.67
C ASP A 4 -20.86 -25.07 -15.29
N SER A 5 -21.28 -24.73 -16.51
CA SER A 5 -21.04 -23.44 -17.15
C SER A 5 -21.56 -22.30 -16.25
N HIS A 6 -20.71 -21.83 -15.35
CA HIS A 6 -20.97 -20.60 -14.62
C HIS A 6 -21.12 -19.47 -15.65
N ASP A 7 -22.24 -18.77 -15.56
CA ASP A 7 -22.53 -17.53 -16.28
C ASP A 7 -21.28 -16.63 -16.24
N GLU A 8 -20.75 -16.23 -17.40
CA GLU A 8 -19.44 -15.55 -17.51
C GLU A 8 -19.33 -14.33 -16.58
N GLY A 9 -20.45 -13.74 -16.18
CA GLY A 9 -20.54 -12.57 -15.29
C GLY A 9 -20.31 -12.83 -13.79
N GLU A 10 -20.43 -14.07 -13.28
CA GLU A 10 -20.36 -14.36 -11.83
C GLU A 10 -19.27 -15.34 -11.42
N TRP A 11 -18.23 -15.52 -12.25
CA TRP A 11 -17.10 -16.43 -12.02
C TRP A 11 -16.49 -16.31 -10.61
N TRP A 12 -16.48 -15.10 -10.04
CA TRP A 12 -15.87 -14.78 -8.75
C TRP A 12 -16.59 -15.42 -7.55
N ARG A 13 -17.84 -15.89 -7.72
CA ARG A 13 -18.61 -16.50 -6.61
C ARG A 13 -18.10 -17.87 -6.18
N SER A 14 -17.51 -18.63 -7.10
CA SER A 14 -16.97 -19.96 -6.87
C SER A 14 -15.45 -20.05 -7.06
N ALA A 15 -14.81 -18.93 -7.43
CA ALA A 15 -13.38 -18.86 -7.70
C ALA A 15 -12.50 -19.12 -6.47
N VAL A 16 -11.46 -19.91 -6.66
CA VAL A 16 -10.31 -19.99 -5.75
C VAL A 16 -9.35 -18.85 -6.09
N ILE A 17 -9.30 -17.83 -5.23
CA ILE A 17 -8.44 -16.66 -5.38
C ILE A 17 -7.18 -16.84 -4.53
N TYR A 18 -6.01 -16.65 -5.14
CA TYR A 18 -4.71 -16.71 -4.48
C TYR A 18 -4.08 -15.32 -4.39
N GLU A 19 -3.97 -14.78 -3.18
CA GLU A 19 -3.35 -13.49 -2.93
C GLU A 19 -1.82 -13.59 -2.91
N ILE A 20 -1.14 -12.66 -3.57
CA ILE A 20 0.31 -12.61 -3.69
C ILE A 20 0.84 -11.24 -3.29
N ALA A 21 1.64 -11.25 -2.22
CA ALA A 21 2.59 -10.17 -1.93
C ALA A 21 3.80 -10.30 -2.87
N LEU A 22 3.79 -9.58 -3.98
CA LEU A 22 4.75 -9.80 -5.08
C LEU A 22 6.20 -9.70 -4.60
N ILE A 23 6.50 -8.70 -3.76
CA ILE A 23 7.83 -8.46 -3.19
C ILE A 23 8.42 -9.65 -2.43
N SER A 24 7.60 -10.59 -1.97
CA SER A 24 8.02 -11.76 -1.18
C SER A 24 7.75 -13.09 -1.87
N PHE A 25 7.29 -13.09 -3.12
CA PHE A 25 6.86 -14.32 -3.79
C PHE A 25 8.00 -15.06 -4.47
N GLN A 26 8.63 -14.44 -5.49
CA GLN A 26 9.73 -15.06 -6.23
C GLN A 26 10.60 -13.99 -6.89
N ASP A 27 11.86 -13.90 -6.46
CA ASP A 27 12.89 -13.08 -7.12
C ASP A 27 13.38 -13.77 -8.40
N SER A 28 13.53 -13.01 -9.49
CA SER A 28 14.03 -13.49 -10.78
C SER A 28 15.40 -12.94 -11.17
N ASN A 29 15.88 -11.88 -10.50
CA ASN A 29 17.04 -11.10 -10.92
C ASN A 29 18.16 -11.06 -9.86
N GLY A 30 17.91 -11.59 -8.67
CA GLY A 30 18.89 -11.74 -7.59
C GLY A 30 19.03 -10.51 -6.69
N ASP A 31 18.11 -9.54 -6.74
CA ASP A 31 18.12 -8.35 -5.87
C ASP A 31 17.46 -8.58 -4.50
N GLY A 32 16.92 -9.78 -4.27
CA GLY A 32 16.27 -10.20 -3.03
C GLY A 32 14.78 -9.83 -2.93
N LYS A 33 14.17 -9.31 -3.99
CA LYS A 33 12.75 -8.95 -4.04
C LYS A 33 12.04 -9.74 -5.13
N GLY A 34 10.81 -10.16 -4.85
CA GLY A 34 9.99 -10.77 -5.87
C GLY A 34 9.51 -9.76 -6.90
N ASP A 35 9.40 -10.21 -8.15
CA ASP A 35 9.12 -9.35 -9.31
C ASP A 35 8.15 -10.05 -10.30
N LEU A 36 7.72 -9.32 -11.33
CA LEU A 36 6.74 -9.82 -12.30
C LEU A 36 7.27 -11.04 -13.08
N ALA A 37 8.55 -11.07 -13.43
CA ALA A 37 9.16 -12.19 -14.14
C ALA A 37 9.23 -13.45 -13.26
N GLY A 38 9.49 -13.29 -11.97
CA GLY A 38 9.45 -14.36 -10.98
C GLY A 38 8.04 -14.93 -10.81
N LEU A 39 7.00 -14.10 -10.86
CA LEU A 39 5.62 -14.56 -10.88
C LEU A 39 5.29 -15.34 -12.17
N ILE A 40 5.72 -14.85 -13.34
CA ILE A 40 5.56 -15.58 -14.61
C ILE A 40 6.18 -16.97 -14.53
N ALA A 41 7.38 -17.10 -13.95
CA ALA A 41 8.06 -18.38 -13.78
C ALA A 41 7.33 -19.38 -12.84
N ARG A 42 6.30 -18.92 -12.12
CA ARG A 42 5.50 -19.74 -11.19
C ARG A 42 4.07 -19.98 -11.66
N ILE A 43 3.70 -19.58 -12.88
CA ILE A 43 2.35 -19.83 -13.42
C ILE A 43 2.02 -21.32 -13.46
N ASP A 44 2.96 -22.20 -13.83
CA ASP A 44 2.76 -23.65 -13.80
C ASP A 44 2.42 -24.17 -12.39
N TYR A 45 3.01 -23.58 -11.35
CA TYR A 45 2.69 -23.89 -9.96
C TYR A 45 1.27 -23.45 -9.60
N LEU A 46 0.87 -22.24 -10.00
CA LEU A 46 -0.48 -21.72 -9.75
C LEU A 46 -1.55 -22.57 -10.45
N LYS A 47 -1.27 -22.98 -11.69
CA LYS A 47 -2.11 -23.91 -12.45
C LYS A 47 -2.21 -25.27 -11.77
N TRP A 48 -1.09 -25.84 -11.33
CA TRP A 48 -1.08 -27.12 -10.59
C TRP A 48 -1.89 -27.02 -9.29
N LEU A 49 -1.79 -25.89 -8.59
CA LEU A 49 -2.56 -25.62 -7.37
C LEU A 49 -4.07 -25.54 -7.65
N GLY A 50 -4.47 -25.20 -8.88
CA GLY A 50 -5.86 -25.14 -9.32
C GLY A 50 -6.56 -23.82 -8.98
N VAL A 51 -5.81 -22.70 -9.01
CA VAL A 51 -6.39 -21.38 -8.73
C VAL A 51 -7.10 -20.82 -9.96
N ASP A 52 -8.22 -20.13 -9.75
CA ASP A 52 -8.99 -19.47 -10.81
C ASP A 52 -8.55 -18.02 -11.04
N ALA A 53 -7.98 -17.39 -10.01
CA ALA A 53 -7.47 -16.03 -10.07
C ALA A 53 -6.31 -15.78 -9.11
N VAL A 54 -5.45 -14.84 -9.48
CA VAL A 54 -4.42 -14.26 -8.63
C VAL A 54 -4.85 -12.85 -8.24
N TRP A 55 -4.69 -12.50 -6.97
CA TRP A 55 -4.82 -11.13 -6.48
C TRP A 55 -3.45 -10.59 -6.08
N LEU A 56 -2.99 -9.54 -6.74
CA LEU A 56 -1.76 -8.85 -6.37
C LEU A 56 -2.04 -7.73 -5.38
N THR A 57 -1.30 -7.73 -4.27
CA THR A 57 -1.05 -6.52 -3.47
C THR A 57 -0.48 -5.39 -4.35
N PRO A 58 -0.44 -4.12 -3.88
CA PRO A 58 -0.05 -2.99 -4.73
C PRO A 58 1.32 -3.15 -5.43
N ILE A 59 1.30 -3.04 -6.76
CA ILE A 59 2.49 -3.08 -7.63
C ILE A 59 2.83 -1.71 -8.25
N TYR A 60 2.09 -0.67 -7.86
CA TYR A 60 2.26 0.69 -8.37
C TYR A 60 3.50 1.35 -7.77
N LYS A 61 4.00 2.38 -8.44
CA LYS A 61 5.14 3.17 -7.96
C LYS A 61 4.89 3.70 -6.55
N SER A 62 5.72 3.30 -5.60
CA SER A 62 5.56 3.62 -4.18
C SER A 62 6.90 3.95 -3.51
N PRO A 63 6.94 4.87 -2.54
CA PRO A 63 8.08 5.05 -1.65
C PRO A 63 8.25 3.91 -0.62
N PHE A 64 7.30 2.96 -0.57
CA PHE A 64 7.28 1.79 0.33
C PHE A 64 7.30 2.13 1.83
N ARG A 65 6.71 3.25 2.24
CA ARG A 65 6.56 3.58 3.68
C ARG A 65 5.44 2.76 4.32
N ASP A 66 4.54 2.24 3.50
CA ASP A 66 3.44 1.35 3.90
C ASP A 66 3.36 0.13 2.96
N LEU A 67 4.53 -0.49 2.69
CA LEU A 67 4.64 -1.72 1.89
C LEU A 67 3.93 -1.68 0.51
N GLY A 68 3.89 -0.51 -0.13
CA GLY A 68 3.29 -0.31 -1.45
C GLY A 68 1.91 0.36 -1.44
N TYR A 69 1.25 0.46 -0.28
CA TYR A 69 -0.06 1.11 -0.15
C TYR A 69 0.04 2.65 -0.18
N ASP A 70 1.21 3.22 0.09
CA ASP A 70 1.51 4.64 -0.15
C ASP A 70 1.88 4.89 -1.62
N ILE A 71 0.86 4.98 -2.50
CA ILE A 71 1.06 5.08 -3.96
C ILE A 71 1.44 6.52 -4.37
N SER A 72 2.51 6.65 -5.16
CA SER A 72 3.03 7.92 -5.70
C SER A 72 2.68 8.16 -7.18
N ASP A 73 2.39 7.09 -7.94
CA ASP A 73 1.82 7.17 -9.30
C ASP A 73 1.05 5.88 -9.65
N TYR A 74 -0.27 5.97 -9.75
CA TYR A 74 -1.16 4.84 -10.06
C TYR A 74 -1.01 4.28 -11.48
N ARG A 75 -0.26 4.94 -12.37
CA ARG A 75 -0.14 4.57 -13.79
C ARG A 75 1.20 3.92 -14.12
N VAL A 76 2.05 3.72 -13.11
CA VAL A 76 3.41 3.24 -13.29
C VAL A 76 3.60 2.03 -12.37
N ILE A 77 4.08 0.93 -12.92
CA ILE A 77 4.58 -0.21 -12.13
C ILE A 77 5.84 0.23 -11.40
N ASP A 78 5.97 -0.15 -10.13
CA ASP A 78 7.18 0.15 -9.39
C ASP A 78 8.40 -0.52 -10.05
N PRO A 79 9.51 0.20 -10.30
CA PRO A 79 10.70 -0.38 -10.91
C PRO A 79 11.29 -1.57 -10.16
N ALA A 80 10.98 -1.73 -8.86
CA ALA A 80 11.37 -2.92 -8.10
C ALA A 80 10.66 -4.20 -8.58
N PHE A 81 9.53 -4.08 -9.28
CA PHE A 81 8.75 -5.21 -9.79
C PHE A 81 8.86 -5.40 -11.30
N GLY A 82 9.22 -4.34 -12.03
CA GLY A 82 9.37 -4.35 -13.48
C GLY A 82 8.79 -3.12 -14.16
N CYS A 83 8.21 -3.30 -15.35
CA CYS A 83 7.56 -2.25 -16.14
C CYS A 83 6.17 -2.67 -16.65
N LEU A 84 5.48 -1.75 -17.32
CA LEU A 84 4.17 -2.02 -17.93
C LEU A 84 4.22 -3.08 -19.02
N ASP A 85 5.29 -3.16 -19.81
CA ASP A 85 5.42 -4.20 -20.85
C ASP A 85 5.50 -5.59 -20.22
N GLN A 86 6.24 -5.74 -19.11
CA GLN A 86 6.30 -6.98 -18.35
C GLN A 86 4.98 -7.30 -17.64
N PHE A 87 4.22 -6.27 -17.25
CA PHE A 87 2.86 -6.47 -16.75
C PHE A 87 1.92 -7.03 -17.82
N ASP A 88 2.03 -6.53 -19.07
CA ASP A 88 1.28 -7.07 -20.21
C ASP A 88 1.67 -8.52 -20.52
N GLU A 89 2.96 -8.88 -20.37
CA GLU A 89 3.42 -10.26 -20.49
C GLU A 89 2.81 -11.16 -19.43
N LEU A 90 2.82 -10.73 -18.16
CA LEU A 90 2.19 -11.46 -17.05
C LEU A 90 0.69 -11.68 -17.33
N LEU A 91 -0.03 -10.62 -17.71
CA LEU A 91 -1.46 -10.70 -17.98
C LEU A 91 -1.77 -11.72 -19.07
N LYS A 92 -1.02 -11.69 -20.17
CA LYS A 92 -1.16 -12.66 -21.28
C LYS A 92 -0.86 -14.07 -20.82
N ALA A 93 0.20 -14.27 -20.04
CA ALA A 93 0.62 -15.58 -19.57
C ALA A 93 -0.41 -16.20 -18.59
N LEU A 94 -0.96 -15.41 -17.67
CA LEU A 94 -2.03 -15.87 -16.77
C LEU A 94 -3.29 -16.24 -17.56
N HIS A 95 -3.73 -15.36 -18.47
CA HIS A 95 -4.92 -15.60 -19.28
C HIS A 95 -4.79 -16.80 -20.22
N ALA A 96 -3.59 -17.09 -20.73
CA ALA A 96 -3.33 -18.28 -21.53
C ALA A 96 -3.61 -19.59 -20.76
N GLU A 97 -3.44 -19.56 -19.43
CA GLU A 97 -3.74 -20.68 -18.53
C GLU A 97 -5.14 -20.60 -17.90
N GLY A 98 -5.97 -19.65 -18.34
CA GLY A 98 -7.32 -19.44 -17.80
C GLY A 98 -7.36 -18.81 -16.41
N ILE A 99 -6.22 -18.32 -15.90
CA ILE A 99 -6.10 -17.68 -14.59
C ILE A 99 -6.39 -16.18 -14.73
N ARG A 100 -7.31 -15.65 -13.94
CA ARG A 100 -7.64 -14.21 -13.94
C ARG A 100 -6.70 -13.42 -13.03
N LEU A 101 -6.59 -12.12 -13.28
CA LEU A 101 -5.79 -11.20 -12.48
C LEU A 101 -6.67 -10.15 -11.80
N ILE A 102 -6.53 -10.01 -10.49
CA ILE A 102 -7.13 -8.96 -9.66
C ILE A 102 -5.99 -8.06 -9.18
N LEU A 103 -6.16 -6.75 -9.33
CA LEU A 103 -5.25 -5.75 -8.79
C LEU A 103 -5.87 -5.07 -7.58
N ASP A 104 -5.05 -4.83 -6.56
CA ASP A 104 -5.44 -3.96 -5.47
C ASP A 104 -5.66 -2.52 -5.97
N LEU A 105 -6.69 -1.86 -5.44
CA LEU A 105 -6.99 -0.45 -5.69
C LEU A 105 -7.07 0.25 -4.35
N VAL A 106 -6.20 1.24 -4.14
CA VAL A 106 -6.10 2.01 -2.89
C VAL A 106 -6.62 3.44 -3.12
N PRO A 107 -7.94 3.71 -3.02
CA PRO A 107 -8.50 5.02 -3.33
C PRO A 107 -8.54 5.96 -2.12
N ASN A 108 -8.40 5.43 -0.90
CA ASN A 108 -8.60 6.20 0.32
C ASN A 108 -7.49 7.25 0.56
N HIS A 109 -6.27 6.98 0.11
CA HIS A 109 -5.11 7.84 0.34
C HIS A 109 -4.04 7.65 -0.75
N THR A 110 -3.09 8.59 -0.82
CA THR A 110 -1.89 8.54 -1.68
C THR A 110 -0.64 8.80 -0.85
N ALA A 111 0.55 8.57 -1.41
CA ALA A 111 1.79 9.05 -0.82
C ALA A 111 1.81 10.58 -0.66
N ASN A 112 2.59 11.08 0.29
CA ASN A 112 2.76 12.52 0.54
C ASN A 112 3.67 13.22 -0.49
N ASP A 113 4.35 12.47 -1.34
CA ASP A 113 5.08 12.96 -2.52
C ASP A 113 4.28 12.79 -3.82
N HIS A 114 3.03 12.28 -3.75
CA HIS A 114 2.13 12.22 -4.89
C HIS A 114 1.83 13.63 -5.42
N LYS A 115 1.77 13.79 -6.75
CA LYS A 115 1.55 15.09 -7.42
C LYS A 115 0.31 15.82 -6.89
N TRP A 116 -0.75 15.07 -6.57
CA TRP A 116 -1.97 15.62 -5.98
C TRP A 116 -1.76 16.19 -4.58
N PHE A 117 -1.01 15.51 -3.72
CA PHE A 117 -0.69 16.01 -2.38
C PHE A 117 0.20 17.26 -2.47
N VAL A 118 1.23 17.24 -3.31
CA VAL A 118 2.13 18.38 -3.51
C VAL A 118 1.35 19.60 -4.02
N GLU A 119 0.47 19.43 -5.00
CA GLU A 119 -0.37 20.51 -5.51
C GLU A 119 -1.35 21.03 -4.45
N SER A 120 -2.06 20.11 -3.78
CA SER A 120 -3.05 20.43 -2.74
C SER A 120 -2.43 21.19 -1.55
N SER A 121 -1.24 20.77 -1.10
CA SER A 121 -0.55 21.38 0.04
C SER A 121 0.22 22.67 -0.28
N SER A 122 0.43 22.98 -1.56
CA SER A 122 1.23 24.14 -1.97
C SER A 122 0.55 25.50 -1.72
N SER A 123 -0.78 25.57 -1.84
CA SER A 123 -1.54 26.82 -1.69
C SER A 123 -3.05 26.54 -1.64
N PRO A 124 -3.81 27.30 -0.83
CA PRO A 124 -5.27 27.17 -0.75
C PRO A 124 -6.02 27.65 -2.01
N HIS A 125 -5.33 28.19 -3.02
CA HIS A 125 -5.94 28.75 -4.25
C HIS A 125 -5.70 27.89 -5.50
N ARG A 126 -5.23 26.65 -5.36
CA ARG A 126 -5.01 25.72 -6.48
C ARG A 126 -6.26 24.90 -6.79
N ALA A 127 -6.31 24.34 -7.99
CA ALA A 127 -7.41 23.50 -8.44
C ALA A 127 -7.64 22.26 -7.55
N LYS A 128 -6.59 21.78 -6.88
CA LYS A 128 -6.64 20.60 -5.99
C LYS A 128 -6.55 20.96 -4.50
N ALA A 129 -6.83 22.21 -4.09
CA ALA A 129 -6.74 22.61 -2.69
C ALA A 129 -7.55 21.70 -1.75
N ASP A 130 -8.75 21.28 -2.17
CA ASP A 130 -9.66 20.45 -1.36
C ASP A 130 -9.54 18.94 -1.61
N TRP A 131 -8.50 18.47 -2.32
CA TRP A 131 -8.30 17.04 -2.58
C TRP A 131 -7.73 16.28 -1.38
N VAL A 132 -7.09 16.98 -0.45
CA VAL A 132 -6.53 16.42 0.78
C VAL A 132 -7.09 17.18 1.97
N HIS A 133 -7.45 16.46 3.03
CA HIS A 133 -7.86 17.09 4.28
C HIS A 133 -6.65 17.66 5.03
N LEU A 134 -6.35 18.94 4.83
CA LEU A 134 -5.29 19.65 5.54
C LEU A 134 -5.86 20.35 6.79
N GLY A 135 -5.63 19.76 7.95
CA GLY A 135 -6.01 20.37 9.23
C GLY A 135 -5.22 21.65 9.50
N ARG A 136 -5.88 22.69 10.02
CA ARG A 136 -5.16 23.89 10.51
C ARG A 136 -4.33 23.50 11.73
N CYS A 137 -3.01 23.64 11.64
CA CYS A 137 -2.17 23.58 12.83
C CYS A 137 -2.52 24.76 13.74
N ARG A 138 -3.24 24.52 14.84
CA ARG A 138 -3.45 25.53 15.88
C ARG A 138 -2.10 25.79 16.56
N ARG A 139 -1.37 26.78 16.05
CA ARG A 139 -0.11 27.28 16.64
C ARG A 139 -0.31 28.13 17.90
N GLU A 140 -1.48 28.05 18.55
CA GLU A 140 -1.69 28.69 19.84
C GLU A 140 -1.21 27.77 20.96
N ARG A 141 0.04 27.97 21.38
CA ARG A 141 0.45 27.66 22.75
C ARG A 141 -0.33 28.60 23.69
N ARG A 142 -1.52 28.22 24.11
CA ARG A 142 -2.09 28.71 25.37
C ARG A 142 -2.60 27.50 26.13
N ALA A 143 -1.96 27.28 27.28
CA ALA A 143 -2.30 26.41 28.39
C ALA A 143 -3.16 25.20 28.01
N ALA A 144 -2.55 24.00 28.07
CA ALA A 144 -3.19 22.69 28.09
C ALA A 144 -4.65 22.70 28.57
N GLN A 145 -5.56 23.06 27.68
CA GLN A 145 -6.93 22.62 27.76
C GLN A 145 -6.89 21.26 27.10
N GLN A 146 -7.20 20.27 27.91
CA GLN A 146 -7.38 18.88 27.53
C GLN A 146 -8.52 18.85 26.50
N LEU A 147 -8.16 19.09 25.25
CA LEU A 147 -9.04 18.89 24.13
C LEU A 147 -9.13 17.39 23.96
N ASP A 148 -10.35 16.86 24.02
CA ASP A 148 -10.58 15.45 23.73
C ASP A 148 -10.02 15.16 22.33
N GLU A 149 -8.97 14.33 22.29
CA GLU A 149 -8.38 13.88 21.04
C GLU A 149 -9.50 13.27 20.19
N PRO A 150 -9.67 13.71 18.92
CA PRO A 150 -10.73 13.18 18.10
C PRO A 150 -10.57 11.66 17.98
N LEU A 151 -11.70 10.94 18.09
CA LEU A 151 -11.77 9.47 18.17
C LEU A 151 -10.91 8.74 17.13
N TRP A 152 -10.70 9.32 15.95
CA TRP A 152 -9.85 8.74 14.90
C TRP A 152 -8.37 8.61 15.30
N ARG A 153 -7.82 9.54 16.10
CA ARG A 153 -6.44 9.48 16.59
C ARG A 153 -6.27 8.42 17.67
N GLN A 154 -7.27 8.28 18.53
CA GLN A 154 -7.30 7.25 19.57
C GLN A 154 -7.33 5.85 18.95
N ARG A 155 -8.12 5.67 17.87
CA ARG A 155 -8.32 4.38 17.20
C ARG A 155 -7.12 3.89 16.38
N LEU A 156 -6.31 4.80 15.83
CA LEU A 156 -5.12 4.47 15.03
C LEU A 156 -3.84 4.31 15.86
N GLY A 157 -3.91 4.36 17.21
CA GLY A 157 -2.72 4.29 18.06
C GLY A 157 -1.74 5.44 17.86
N MET A 158 -2.14 6.53 17.19
CA MET A 158 -1.30 7.72 16.94
C MET A 158 -1.17 8.63 18.17
N VAL A 159 -1.29 8.06 19.37
CA VAL A 159 -1.07 8.75 20.65
C VAL A 159 0.43 8.88 20.84
N ARG A 160 1.02 9.96 20.32
CA ARG A 160 2.35 10.38 20.76
C ARG A 160 2.16 11.36 21.90
N SER A 161 2.39 10.91 23.14
CA SER A 161 2.69 11.87 24.19
C SER A 161 3.94 12.65 23.77
N ALA A 162 3.93 13.97 23.96
CA ALA A 162 5.05 14.84 23.57
C ALA A 162 6.39 14.43 24.25
N GLU A 163 6.33 13.64 25.33
CA GLU A 163 7.49 13.10 26.03
C GLU A 163 8.29 12.07 25.21
N ALA A 164 7.65 11.25 24.37
CA ALA A 164 8.33 10.18 23.65
C ALA A 164 9.27 10.69 22.52
N ILE A 165 8.99 11.87 21.97
CA ILE A 165 9.85 12.52 20.96
C ILE A 165 11.03 13.24 21.65
N LEU A 166 10.84 13.77 22.86
CA LEU A 166 11.90 14.48 23.56
C LEU A 166 12.96 13.53 24.15
N LEU A 167 12.55 12.33 24.58
CA LEU A 167 13.45 11.32 25.16
C LEU A 167 14.28 10.55 24.12
N SER A 168 13.83 10.49 22.86
CA SER A 168 14.56 9.79 21.78
C SER A 168 15.57 10.67 21.03
N LEU A 169 15.59 11.99 21.29
CA LEU A 169 16.48 12.96 20.62
C LEU A 169 17.62 13.48 21.50
N LEU A 170 17.73 13.06 22.75
CA LEU A 170 18.80 13.48 23.66
C LEU A 170 19.74 12.31 23.98
N PRO A 171 20.98 12.29 23.46
CA PRO A 171 21.96 11.30 23.87
C PRO A 171 22.45 11.65 25.28
N GLY A 172 22.19 10.74 26.23
CA GLY A 172 22.87 10.69 27.52
C GLY A 172 22.42 11.73 28.55
N ARG A 173 21.55 11.30 29.46
CA ARG A 173 21.70 11.52 30.92
C ARG A 173 20.72 10.63 31.68
N ALA A 174 21.25 9.53 32.17
CA ALA A 174 20.72 8.93 33.39
C ALA A 174 20.87 9.94 34.54
N ALA A 175 19.82 10.13 35.33
CA ALA A 175 19.89 10.10 36.80
C ALA A 175 18.58 10.57 37.45
N ARG A 176 18.13 9.74 38.40
CA ARG A 176 17.39 10.04 39.63
C ARG A 176 16.05 10.76 39.52
N LEU A 177 15.01 10.07 39.96
CA LEU A 177 14.07 10.60 40.94
C LEU A 177 13.78 9.52 41.99
N GLU A 178 14.36 9.70 43.18
CA GLU A 178 13.83 9.17 44.44
C GLU A 178 13.02 10.29 45.12
N LEU A 179 11.90 9.88 45.71
CA LEU A 179 11.15 10.46 46.83
C LEU A 179 10.35 11.77 46.62
N ALA A 180 9.02 11.64 46.60
CA ALA A 180 8.18 11.80 47.80
C ALA A 180 6.91 10.94 47.68
#